data_AF-A0A9Q3GDD8-F1
#
_entry.id   AF-A0A9Q3GDD8-F1
#
_cell.length_a   1.000
_cell.length_b   1.000
_cell.length_c   1.000
_cell.angle_alpha   90.00
_cell.angle_beta   90.00
_cell.angle_gamma   90.00
#
_symmetry.space_group_name_H-M   'P 1'
#
loop_
_entity.id
_entity.type
_entity.pdbx_description
1 polymer ?
#
loop_
_entity_poly.entity_id
_entity_poly.type
_entity_poly.pdbx_seq_one_letter_code
_entity_poly.pdbx_strand_id
1 'polypeptide(L)'
;MGLPPLHSSCQVCKRNKATLLPFNDEFEHYFLTIVNQFTSFKTVRLLKSKSETFDQFTIFKNLMENLHDYKLKKLVYDGGGDFLNHCFPALANSKGFTHYFSPVETPQHNGFAVRAN
;
A
#
# COMPACT_ATOMS: atom_id res chain seq x y z
N MET A 1 0.74 -21.71 45.60
CA MET A 1 1.20 -21.42 44.23
C MET A 1 1.24 -19.91 44.08
N GLY A 2 2.42 -19.30 44.27
CA GLY A 2 2.61 -17.85 44.15
C GLY A 2 3.08 -17.49 42.75
N LEU A 3 2.43 -16.51 42.12
CA LEU A 3 2.89 -15.90 40.87
C LEU A 3 4.28 -15.25 41.07
N PRO A 4 5.21 -15.36 40.09
CA PRO A 4 6.50 -14.71 40.20
C PRO A 4 6.35 -13.18 40.17
N PRO A 5 7.21 -12.43 40.89
CA PRO A 5 7.12 -10.98 40.96
C PRO A 5 7.44 -10.35 39.59
N LEU A 6 6.58 -9.41 39.17
CA LEU A 6 6.82 -8.54 38.02
C LEU A 6 8.13 -7.77 38.22
N HIS A 7 9.10 -8.07 37.37
CA HIS A 7 10.44 -7.48 37.35
C HIS A 7 10.36 -6.00 36.94
N SER A 8 10.13 -5.11 37.92
CA SER A 8 9.96 -3.66 37.77
C SER A 8 11.28 -2.89 37.53
N SER A 9 12.42 -3.57 37.52
CA SER A 9 13.76 -2.99 37.37
C SER A 9 14.38 -3.16 35.98
N CYS A 10 13.68 -3.78 35.01
CA CYS A 10 14.19 -3.92 33.64
C CYS A 10 14.28 -2.56 32.91
N GLN A 11 15.48 -2.01 32.76
CA GLN A 11 15.73 -0.80 31.98
C GLN A 11 15.46 -0.98 30.47
N VAL A 12 15.34 -2.22 29.97
CA VAL A 12 14.94 -2.49 28.57
C VAL A 12 13.45 -2.22 28.37
N CYS A 13 12.58 -2.60 29.31
CA CYS A 13 11.13 -2.34 29.22
C CYS A 13 10.78 -0.85 29.35
N LYS A 14 11.60 -0.06 30.06
CA LYS A 14 11.39 1.40 30.19
C LYS A 14 11.68 2.19 28.91
N ARG A 15 12.34 1.59 27.92
CA ARG A 15 12.55 2.20 26.59
C ARG A 15 11.37 1.99 25.64
N ASN A 16 10.47 1.06 25.95
CA ASN A 16 9.18 0.93 25.26
C ASN A 16 8.09 1.71 26.01
N LYS A 17 8.33 2.99 26.31
CA LYS A 17 7.22 3.94 26.13
C LYS A 17 7.01 4.01 24.62
N ALA A 18 6.33 3.00 24.09
CA ALA A 18 5.60 3.16 22.85
C ALA A 18 4.86 4.48 23.03
N THR A 19 5.22 5.48 22.21
CA THR A 19 4.37 6.63 22.01
C THR A 19 3.03 6.04 21.64
N LEU A 20 2.12 5.94 22.61
CA LEU A 20 0.71 5.76 22.35
C LEU A 20 0.32 7.07 21.68
N LEU A 21 0.59 7.14 20.37
CA LEU A 21 -0.16 8.02 19.50
C LEU A 21 -1.62 7.76 19.83
N PRO A 22 -2.45 8.81 20.00
CA PRO A 22 -3.86 8.60 20.29
C PRO A 22 -4.38 7.59 19.26
N PHE A 23 -4.92 6.48 19.77
CA PHE A 23 -5.63 5.51 18.95
C PHE A 23 -6.90 6.23 18.50
N ASN A 24 -6.75 7.06 17.46
CA ASN A 24 -7.85 7.67 16.79
C ASN A 24 -8.62 6.51 16.18
N ASP A 25 -9.88 6.35 16.57
CA ASP A 25 -10.86 5.41 16.00
C ASP A 25 -11.20 5.75 14.53
N GLU A 26 -10.28 6.38 13.79
CA GLU A 26 -10.34 6.53 12.34
C GLU A 26 -9.93 5.19 11.73
N PHE A 27 -10.83 4.21 11.79
CA PHE A 27 -10.66 2.93 11.12
C PHE A 27 -10.33 3.18 9.63
N GLU A 28 -9.22 2.61 9.17
CA GLU A 28 -8.84 2.63 7.76
C GLU A 28 -9.81 1.70 7.00
N HIS A 29 -10.88 2.27 6.48
CA HIS A 29 -11.98 1.54 5.83
C HIS A 29 -11.68 1.09 4.40
N TYR A 30 -10.54 1.49 3.85
CA TYR A 30 -10.15 1.20 2.48
C TYR A 30 -8.77 0.53 2.47
N PHE A 31 -8.55 -0.34 1.50
CA PHE A 31 -7.26 -0.95 1.26
C PHE A 31 -6.87 -0.82 -0.21
N LEU A 32 -5.59 -0.51 -0.43
CA LEU A 32 -4.95 -0.53 -1.74
C LEU A 32 -4.13 -1.82 -1.86
N THR A 33 -4.57 -2.70 -2.73
CA THR A 33 -3.82 -3.92 -3.10
C THR A 33 -2.95 -3.64 -4.32
N ILE A 34 -1.64 -3.85 -4.19
CA ILE A 34 -0.68 -3.71 -5.29
C ILE A 34 -0.07 -5.08 -5.56
N VAL A 35 -0.14 -5.52 -6.82
CA VAL A 35 0.38 -6.81 -7.26
C VAL A 35 1.48 -6.60 -8.29
N ASN A 36 2.67 -7.09 -7.99
CA ASN A 36 3.74 -7.19 -8.98
C ASN A 36 3.51 -8.46 -9.83
N GLN A 37 3.22 -8.28 -11.12
CA GLN A 37 2.94 -9.40 -12.02
C GLN A 37 4.15 -10.31 -12.27
N PHE A 38 5.38 -9.80 -12.19
CA PHE A 38 6.58 -10.59 -12.46
C PHE A 38 6.92 -11.52 -11.29
N THR A 39 6.82 -11.02 -10.06
CA THR A 39 7.19 -11.79 -8.85
C THR A 39 5.99 -12.41 -8.14
N SER A 40 4.77 -12.08 -8.57
CA SER A 40 3.53 -12.34 -7.81
C SER A 40 3.53 -11.76 -6.39
N PHE A 41 4.46 -10.83 -6.08
CA PHE A 41 4.51 -10.15 -4.79
C PHE A 41 3.29 -9.24 -4.62
N LYS A 42 2.63 -9.36 -3.47
CA LYS A 42 1.43 -8.60 -3.14
C LYS A 42 1.72 -7.73 -1.93
N THR A 43 1.32 -6.47 -1.99
CA THR A 43 1.35 -5.55 -0.85
C THR A 43 -0.02 -4.95 -0.68
N VAL A 44 -0.47 -4.88 0.57
CA VAL A 44 -1.69 -4.18 0.96
C VAL A 44 -1.29 -2.95 1.76
N ARG A 45 -1.89 -1.81 1.42
CA ARG A 45 -1.77 -0.56 2.19
C ARG A 45 -3.15 -0.18 2.70
N LEU A 46 -3.23 0.17 3.98
CA LEU A 46 -4.46 0.66 4.57
C LEU A 46 -4.59 2.17 4.27
N LEU A 47 -5.80 2.60 3.97
CA LEU A 47 -6.13 3.98 3.61
C LEU A 47 -7.31 4.46 4.47
N LYS A 48 -7.25 5.73 4.86
CA LYS A 48 -8.37 6.41 5.52
C LYS A 48 -9.44 6.84 4.52
N SER A 49 -9.03 7.13 3.29
CA SER A 49 -9.93 7.52 2.19
C SER A 49 -9.40 7.08 0.83
N LYS A 50 -10.30 6.93 -0.15
CA LYS A 50 -9.90 6.54 -1.52
C LYS A 50 -8.95 7.55 -2.19
N SER A 51 -8.98 8.82 -1.81
CA SER A 51 -8.10 9.85 -2.36
C SER A 51 -6.62 9.65 -1.98
N GLU A 52 -6.32 8.94 -0.90
CA GLU A 52 -4.94 8.64 -0.48
C GLU A 52 -4.25 7.60 -1.39
N THR A 53 -5.00 6.94 -2.27
CA THR A 53 -4.50 5.87 -3.15
C THR A 53 -3.28 6.31 -3.96
N PHE A 54 -3.33 7.51 -4.56
CA PHE A 54 -2.25 7.99 -5.41
C PHE A 54 -0.96 8.26 -4.63
N ASP A 55 -1.08 8.86 -3.44
CA ASP A 55 0.06 9.17 -2.59
C ASP A 55 0.70 7.89 -2.05
N GLN A 56 -0.12 6.96 -1.55
CA GLN A 56 0.36 5.67 -1.05
C GLN A 56 0.99 4.81 -2.15
N PHE A 57 0.44 4.85 -3.36
CA PHE A 57 1.07 4.23 -4.53
C PHE A 57 2.44 4.86 -4.84
N THR A 58 2.54 6.19 -4.82
CA THR A 58 3.79 6.90 -5.15
C THR A 58 4.89 6.57 -4.14
N ILE A 59 4.55 6.52 -2.85
CA ILE A 59 5.45 6.06 -1.78
C ILE A 59 5.91 4.62 -2.04
N PHE A 60 4.96 3.72 -2.33
CA PHE A 60 5.28 2.33 -2.64
C PHE A 60 6.20 2.19 -3.86
N LYS A 61 5.89 2.87 -4.97
CA LYS A 61 6.69 2.85 -6.19
C LYS A 61 8.13 3.24 -5.89
N ASN A 62 8.34 4.39 -5.26
CA ASN A 62 9.69 4.89 -4.99
C ASN A 62 10.48 3.94 -4.07
N LEU A 63 9.81 3.36 -3.07
CA LEU A 63 10.43 2.36 -2.18
C LEU A 63 10.85 1.12 -2.96
N MET A 64 9.97 0.55 -3.78
CA MET A 64 10.26 -0.67 -4.54
C MET A 64 11.35 -0.46 -5.59
N GLU A 65 11.33 0.69 -6.27
CA GLU A 65 12.36 1.01 -7.26
C GLU A 65 13.73 1.19 -6.59
N ASN A 66 13.78 1.78 -5.39
CA ASN A 66 15.02 1.91 -4.62
C ASN A 66 15.53 0.57 -4.09
N LEU A 67 14.65 -0.23 -3.48
CA LEU A 67 15.03 -1.51 -2.86
C LEU A 67 15.52 -2.56 -3.85
N HIS A 68 14.93 -2.58 -5.05
CA HIS A 68 15.19 -3.63 -6.01
C HIS A 68 15.97 -3.16 -7.24
N ASP A 69 16.33 -1.87 -7.32
CA ASP A 69 17.02 -1.26 -8.47
C ASP A 69 16.33 -1.55 -9.82
N TYR A 70 15.00 -1.56 -9.81
CA TYR A 70 14.18 -1.71 -11.01
C TYR A 70 13.33 -0.47 -11.20
N LYS A 71 12.99 -0.16 -12.46
CA LYS A 71 12.01 0.88 -12.77
C LYS A 71 10.66 0.26 -13.12
N LEU A 72 9.58 0.89 -12.64
CA LEU A 72 8.23 0.53 -13.06
C LEU A 72 8.10 0.71 -14.58
N LYS A 73 7.68 -0.33 -15.29
CA LYS A 73 7.49 -0.30 -16.75
C LYS A 73 6.04 -0.09 -17.15
N LYS A 74 5.13 -0.75 -16.43
CA LYS A 74 3.70 -0.77 -16.72
C LYS A 74 2.89 -0.72 -15.43
N LEU A 75 1.90 0.16 -15.38
CA LEU A 75 0.89 0.21 -14.34
C LEU A 75 -0.48 -0.19 -14.93
N VAL A 76 -1.19 -1.08 -14.25
CA VAL A 76 -2.60 -1.39 -14.53
C VAL A 76 -3.37 -1.07 -13.27
N TYR A 77 -4.40 -0.23 -13.36
CA TYR A 77 -5.24 0.14 -12.24
C TYR A 77 -6.72 0.00 -12.61
N ASP A 78 -7.55 -0.33 -11.63
CA ASP A 78 -9.00 -0.28 -11.79
C ASP A 78 -9.47 1.18 -11.72
N GLY A 79 -10.60 1.46 -12.34
CA GLY A 79 -11.13 2.81 -12.44
C GLY A 79 -11.67 3.37 -11.14
N GLY A 80 -10.79 3.71 -10.20
CA GLY A 80 -11.12 4.42 -8.97
C GLY A 80 -11.38 5.91 -9.22
N GLY A 81 -12.43 6.22 -9.99
CA GLY A 81 -12.96 7.58 -10.19
C GLY A 81 -12.08 8.55 -10.97
N ASP A 82 -12.61 9.75 -11.22
CA ASP A 82 -11.98 10.78 -12.06
C ASP A 82 -10.62 11.24 -11.53
N PHE A 83 -10.43 11.27 -10.21
CA PHE A 83 -9.18 11.72 -9.58
C PHE A 83 -7.98 10.86 -10.00
N LEU A 84 -8.08 9.54 -9.90
CA LEU A 84 -6.99 8.63 -10.27
C LEU A 84 -6.73 8.64 -11.78
N ASN A 85 -7.78 8.86 -12.58
CA ASN A 85 -7.69 9.01 -14.03
C ASN A 85 -6.92 10.26 -14.47
N HIS A 86 -6.75 11.27 -13.62
CA HIS A 86 -5.90 12.43 -13.92
C HIS A 86 -4.49 12.29 -13.34
N CYS A 87 -4.35 11.76 -12.13
CA CYS A 87 -3.06 11.69 -11.44
C CYS A 87 -2.11 10.64 -12.06
N PHE A 88 -2.60 9.44 -12.38
CA PHE A 88 -1.73 8.38 -12.91
C PHE A 88 -1.17 8.66 -14.31
N PRO A 89 -1.92 9.21 -15.29
CA PRO A 89 -1.34 9.58 -16.57
C PRO A 89 -0.27 10.67 -16.43
N ALA A 90 -0.49 11.67 -15.57
CA ALA A 90 0.51 12.72 -15.33
C ALA A 90 1.81 12.14 -14.73
N LEU A 91 1.68 11.24 -13.76
CA LEU A 91 2.83 10.53 -13.17
C LEU A 91 3.54 9.65 -14.20
N ALA A 92 2.78 8.91 -15.02
CA ALA A 92 3.31 8.04 -16.07
C ALA A 92 4.14 8.83 -17.09
N ASN A 93 3.63 9.98 -17.54
CA ASN A 93 4.36 10.88 -18.44
C ASN A 93 5.62 11.45 -17.79
N SER A 94 5.56 11.83 -16.51
CA SER A 94 6.72 12.36 -15.79
C SER A 94 7.81 11.31 -15.55
N LYS A 95 7.44 10.06 -15.30
CA LYS A 95 8.36 8.98 -14.92
C LYS A 95 8.73 8.03 -16.05
N GLY A 96 8.06 8.13 -17.20
CA GLY A 96 8.38 7.37 -18.41
C GLY A 96 7.90 5.91 -18.38
N PHE A 97 6.73 5.62 -17.81
CA PHE A 97 6.14 4.27 -17.81
C PHE A 97 4.79 4.24 -18.51
N THR A 98 4.37 3.07 -18.99
CA THR A 98 3.05 2.90 -19.62
C THR A 98 1.97 2.66 -18.58
N HIS A 99 0.76 3.17 -18.80
CA HIS A 99 -0.37 2.95 -17.92
C HIS A 99 -1.57 2.42 -18.70
N TYR A 100 -2.37 1.56 -18.08
CA TYR A 100 -3.61 1.04 -18.61
C TYR A 100 -4.70 1.13 -17.54
N PHE A 101 -5.86 1.59 -17.99
CA PHE A 101 -7.09 1.52 -17.23
C PHE A 101 -7.77 0.18 -17.54
N SER A 102 -8.03 -0.64 -16.52
CA SER A 102 -8.88 -1.81 -16.70
C SER A 102 -10.34 -1.36 -16.65
N PRO A 103 -11.14 -1.62 -17.70
CA PRO A 103 -12.60 -1.51 -17.58
C PRO A 103 -13.09 -2.42 -16.45
N VAL A 104 -14.18 -2.02 -15.81
CA VAL A 104 -14.89 -2.84 -14.81
C VAL A 104 -15.13 -4.23 -15.42
N GLU A 105 -14.70 -5.26 -14.69
CA GLU A 105 -15.07 -6.67 -14.90
C GLU A 105 -14.66 -7.29 -16.26
N THR A 106 -13.35 -7.36 -16.56
CA THR A 106 -12.83 -8.46 -17.40
C THR A 106 -11.91 -9.36 -16.58
N PRO A 107 -12.41 -10.49 -16.05
CA PRO A 107 -11.65 -11.42 -15.20
C PRO A 107 -10.34 -11.90 -15.82
N GLN A 108 -10.23 -11.88 -17.15
CA GLN A 108 -9.03 -12.31 -17.86
C GLN A 108 -7.84 -11.35 -17.68
N HIS A 109 -8.07 -10.03 -17.57
CA HIS A 109 -6.98 -9.05 -17.47
C HIS A 109 -6.59 -8.76 -16.01
N ASN A 110 -7.52 -8.91 -15.08
CA ASN A 110 -7.34 -8.60 -13.66
C ASN A 110 -7.22 -9.85 -12.76
N GLY A 111 -7.07 -11.05 -13.33
CA GLY A 111 -7.19 -12.31 -12.60
C GLY A 111 -6.23 -12.47 -11.41
N PHE A 112 -5.06 -11.84 -11.42
CA PHE A 112 -4.12 -11.87 -10.29
C PHE A 112 -4.52 -10.96 -9.12
N ALA A 113 -5.11 -9.80 -9.40
CA ALA A 113 -5.55 -8.87 -8.36
C ALA A 113 -6.92 -9.27 -7.80
N VAL A 114 -7.84 -9.77 -8.63
CA VAL A 114 -9.17 -10.22 -8.17
C VAL A 114 -9.06 -11.43 -7.23
N ARG A 115 -8.13 -12.37 -7.47
CA ARG A 115 -7.85 -13.50 -6.56
C ARG A 115 -7.06 -13.11 -5.31
N ALA A 116 -6.60 -11.86 -5.20
CA ALA A 116 -5.82 -11.37 -4.08
C ALA A 116 -6.66 -10.66 -3.02
N ASN A 117 -7.86 -10.21 -3.38
CA ASN A 117 -8.82 -9.59 -2.47
C ASN A 117 -9.64 -10.64 -1.72
#